data_AF-A0A937MM34-F1
#
_entry.id   AF-A0A937MM34-F1
#
_cell.length_a   1.000
_cell.length_b   1.000
_cell.length_c   1.000
_cell.angle_alpha   90.00
_cell.angle_beta   90.00
_cell.angle_gamma   90.00
#
_symmetry.space_group_name_H-M   'P 1'
#
loop_
_entity.id
_entity.type
_entity.pdbx_description
1 polymer ?
#
loop_
_entity_poly.entity_id
_entity_poly.type
_entity_poly.pdbx_seq_one_letter_code
_entity_poly.pdbx_strand_id
1 'polypeptide(L)' 'MSDTNNPIHPEMTVLDVISRYRQTEAVFKRYDARAGECICCQALFESLRDVAEK' A
#
# COMPACT_ATOMS: atom_id res chain seq x y z
N MET A 1 21.82 -0.24 11.61
CA MET A 1 20.90 0.89 11.84
C MET A 1 21.24 1.96 10.81
N SER A 2 20.32 2.19 9.87
CA SER A 2 20.16 3.36 8.98
C SER A 2 19.61 2.91 7.62
N ASP A 3 18.40 2.37 7.59
CA ASP A 3 17.65 2.19 6.32
C ASP A 3 16.87 3.48 6.04
N THR A 4 17.61 4.56 5.82
CA THR A 4 17.07 5.82 5.30
C THR A 4 17.32 5.83 3.80
N ASN A 5 16.24 6.01 3.03
CA ASN A 5 16.25 6.37 1.61
C ASN A 5 15.99 5.25 0.58
N ASN A 6 14.81 4.61 0.68
CA ASN A 6 14.07 4.36 -0.55
C ASN A 6 12.59 4.75 -0.34
N PRO A 7 12.12 5.88 -0.92
CA PRO A 7 10.74 6.31 -0.80
C PRO A 7 9.81 5.25 -1.39
N ILE A 8 8.64 5.09 -0.79
CA ILE A 8 7.57 4.22 -1.28
C ILE A 8 7.43 4.43 -2.81
N HIS A 9 7.64 3.37 -3.58
CA HIS A 9 7.66 3.43 -5.06
C HIS A 9 6.34 2.87 -5.62
N PRO A 10 5.77 3.44 -6.70
CA PRO A 10 4.50 2.98 -7.27
C PRO A 10 4.49 1.52 -7.74
N GLU A 11 5.66 0.95 -8.03
CA GLU A 11 5.79 -0.47 -8.43
C GLU A 11 5.89 -1.43 -7.22
N MET A 12 5.97 -0.92 -5.99
CA MET A 12 5.90 -1.75 -4.79
C MET A 12 4.48 -2.27 -4.61
N THR A 13 4.36 -3.48 -4.07
CA THR A 13 3.05 -4.02 -3.70
C THR A 13 2.55 -3.42 -2.39
N VAL A 14 1.23 -3.43 -2.17
CA VAL A 14 0.63 -3.05 -0.89
C VAL A 14 1.27 -3.83 0.27
N LEU A 15 1.53 -5.13 0.09
CA LEU A 15 2.22 -5.97 1.06
C LEU A 15 3.64 -5.49 1.37
N ASP A 16 4.43 -5.13 0.36
CA ASP A 16 5.79 -4.61 0.55
C ASP A 16 5.79 -3.35 1.41
N VAL A 17 4.80 -2.49 1.20
CA VAL A 17 4.67 -1.23 1.95
C VAL A 17 4.22 -1.50 3.38
N ILE A 18 3.20 -2.33 3.61
CA ILE A 18 2.70 -2.63 4.97
C ILE A 18 3.74 -3.43 5.78
N SER A 19 4.48 -4.33 5.13
CA SER A 19 5.54 -5.10 5.80
C SER A 19 6.70 -4.22 6.28
N ARG A 20 7.09 -3.21 5.49
CA ARG A 20 8.13 -2.24 5.85
C ARG A 20 7.61 -1.11 6.74
N TYR A 21 6.36 -0.71 6.57
CA TYR A 21 5.74 0.43 7.22
C TYR A 21 4.35 0.04 7.75
N ARG A 22 4.28 -0.75 8.82
CA ARG A 22 3.01 -1.19 9.45
C ARG A 22 1.97 -0.07 9.64
N GLN A 23 2.42 1.15 9.93
CA GLN A 23 1.57 2.33 10.08
C GLN A 23 0.80 2.75 8.81
N THR A 24 1.22 2.34 7.62
CA THR A 24 0.50 2.62 6.36
C THR A 24 -0.78 1.81 6.20
N GLU A 25 -0.96 0.71 6.95
CA GLU A 25 -2.20 -0.07 6.94
C GLU A 25 -3.42 0.81 7.26
N ALA A 26 -3.28 1.71 8.25
CA ALA A 26 -4.33 2.66 8.60
C ALA A 26 -4.60 3.70 7.50
N VAL A 27 -3.61 3.98 6.64
CA VAL A 27 -3.77 4.84 5.47
C VAL A 27 -4.56 4.10 4.40
N PHE A 28 -4.17 2.88 4.02
CA PHE A 28 -4.90 2.05 3.04
C PHE A 28 -6.36 1.85 3.46
N LYS A 29 -6.61 1.59 4.74
CA LYS A 29 -7.97 1.43 5.27
C LYS A 29 -8.88 2.65 5.08
N ARG A 30 -8.32 3.86 5.02
CA ARG A 30 -9.09 5.09 4.71
C ARG A 30 -9.47 5.17 3.24
N TYR A 31 -8.69 4.54 2.37
CA TYR A 31 -8.95 4.47 0.93
C TYR A 31 -9.78 3.26 0.52
N ASP A 32 -10.01 2.27 1.40
CA ASP A 32 -10.91 1.13 1.13
C ASP A 32 -12.28 1.60 0.61
N ALA A 33 -12.85 2.64 1.24
CA ALA A 33 -14.13 3.21 0.82
C ALA A 33 -14.09 3.88 -0.57
N ARG A 34 -12.91 4.36 -0.99
CA ARG A 34 -12.70 5.00 -2.30
C ARG A 34 -12.43 3.96 -3.39
N ALA A 35 -11.63 2.94 -3.09
CA ALA A 35 -11.37 1.82 -4.00
C ALA A 35 -12.62 0.94 -4.19
N GLY A 36 -13.62 1.06 -3.31
CA GLY A 36 -14.83 0.24 -3.32
C GLY A 36 -14.61 -1.18 -2.78
N GLU A 37 -13.39 -1.48 -2.36
CA GLU A 37 -12.96 -2.77 -1.84
C GLU A 37 -11.89 -2.61 -0.75
N CYS A 38 -11.71 -3.63 0.09
CA CYS A 38 -10.61 -3.64 1.06
C CYS A 38 -9.27 -3.76 0.32
N ILE A 39 -8.46 -2.70 0.32
CA ILE A 39 -7.16 -2.65 -0.37
C ILE A 39 -6.22 -3.70 0.22
N CYS A 40 -6.22 -3.86 1.55
CA CYS A 40 -5.40 -4.87 2.23
C CYS A 40 -5.88 -6.32 1.98
N CYS A 41 -7.08 -6.52 1.44
CA CYS A 41 -7.67 -7.85 1.25
C CYS A 41 -7.71 -8.26 -0.23
N GLN A 42 -8.16 -7.36 -1.09
CA GLN A 42 -8.34 -7.60 -2.53
C GLN A 42 -7.10 -7.20 -3.33
N ALA A 43 -6.39 -6.16 -2.89
CA ALA A 43 -5.26 -5.59 -3.62
C ALA A 43 -3.90 -5.78 -2.93
N LEU A 44 -3.80 -6.76 -2.01
CA LEU A 44 -2.60 -6.98 -1.19
C LEU A 44 -1.33 -7.24 -2.04
N PHE A 45 -1.50 -7.93 -3.17
CA PHE A 45 -0.42 -8.29 -4.10
C PHE A 45 -0.35 -7.37 -5.32
N GLU A 46 -1.26 -6.39 -5.44
CA GLU A 46 -1.25 -5.41 -6.52
C GLU A 46 -0.24 -4.29 -6.22
N SER A 47 0.25 -3.63 -7.27
CA SER A 47 1.15 -2.49 -7.12
C SER A 47 0.39 -1.26 -6.66
N LEU A 48 1.07 -0.33 -5.99
CA LEU A 48 0.47 0.95 -5.62
C LEU A 48 -0.06 1.74 -6.81
N ARG A 49 0.57 1.59 -7.99
CA ARG A 49 0.08 2.18 -9.24
C ARG A 49 -1.31 1.64 -9.59
N ASP A 50 -1.45 0.32 -9.65
CA ASP A 50 -2.70 -0.33 -10.05
C ASP A 50 -3.83 0.01 -9.08
N VAL A 51 -3.53 0.02 -7.77
CA VAL A 51 -4.49 0.41 -6.72
C VAL A 51 -4.91 1.87 -6.83
N ALA A 52 -4.02 2.76 -7.27
CA ALA A 52 -4.32 4.18 -7.42
C ALA A 52 -5.16 4.51 -8.67
N GLU A 53 -5.21 3.59 -9.64
CA GLU A 53 -6.02 3.73 -10.86
C GLU A 53 -7.47 3.23 -10.70
N LYS A 54 -7.77 2.52 -9.60
CA LYS A 54 -9.14 2.10 -9.21
C LYS A 54 -9.92 3.23 -8.54
#